data_AF-A0A2G8SMG5-F1
#
_entry.id   AF-A0A2G8SMG5-F1
#
_cell.length_a   1.000
_cell.length_b   1.000
_cell.length_c   1.000
_cell.angle_alpha   90.00
_cell.angle_beta   90.00
_cell.angle_gamma   90.00
#
_symmetry.space_group_name_H-M   'P 1'
#
loop_
_entity.id
_entity.type
_entity.pdbx_description
1 polymer ?
#
loop_
_entity_poly.entity_id
_entity_poly.type
_entity_poly.pdbx_seq_one_letter_code
_entity_poly.pdbx_strand_id
1 'polypeptide(L)'
;MSIAVDPSQWRESDLYEEITINKSKALAQYKLREKDLDGLDFHVGKILNYKGFKVDTYLYKEIEVERRAWERYGGPEAFEAVLQKKHEEHQQKPRPRKNFQQPSQYARGALKRKLGARKAARTDPYIKRSRALWQIRDAMPRWLWDACNAALDVHNTPPPPGDDVQVGASTSKKGKAKGTAKFKPLFDTDKKREAALRLAFALPMARTNAYATRPIPDPGDSAPGAGAAQSSPEWCCLFEVLDGAPRLPAALGEQGEGLTMQVAGGTQAGSATYLYEWDASYLDQLHDALSAVVRAHGGGLQEGWAAAKWAVYDVFAERMSGLEFVLSDDKGNGTWTDPAAGWLAEGYAASGFRCDAMPRVQVPKSL
;
A
#
# COMPACT_ATOMS: atom_id res chain seq x y z
N MET A 1 -55.01 -0.32 -10.42
CA MET A 1 -54.81 1.08 -10.04
C MET A 1 -53.48 1.15 -9.30
N SER A 2 -52.44 1.70 -9.91
CA SER A 2 -51.13 1.91 -9.27
C SER A 2 -51.26 3.08 -8.29
N ILE A 3 -50.98 2.83 -7.01
CA ILE A 3 -50.93 3.89 -5.99
C ILE A 3 -49.76 4.80 -6.37
N ALA A 4 -50.04 6.05 -6.72
CA ALA A 4 -48.99 7.03 -6.99
C ALA A 4 -48.27 7.30 -5.66
N VAL A 5 -47.01 6.88 -5.55
CA VAL A 5 -46.14 7.20 -4.42
C VAL A 5 -45.72 8.66 -4.54
N ASP A 6 -45.79 9.40 -3.45
CA ASP A 6 -45.37 10.80 -3.39
C ASP A 6 -43.90 10.94 -3.83
N PRO A 7 -43.57 11.76 -4.84
CA PRO A 7 -42.19 11.99 -5.28
C PRO A 7 -41.24 12.43 -4.17
N SER A 8 -41.74 13.06 -3.10
CA SER A 8 -40.91 13.48 -1.96
C SER A 8 -40.37 12.30 -1.14
N GLN A 9 -40.94 11.10 -1.30
CA GLN A 9 -40.51 9.87 -0.61
C GLN A 9 -39.51 9.06 -1.43
N TRP A 10 -39.24 9.44 -2.68
CA TRP A 10 -38.27 8.73 -3.49
C TRP A 10 -36.86 8.99 -2.98
N ARG A 11 -36.04 7.94 -2.99
CA ARG A 11 -34.61 8.05 -2.69
C ARG A 11 -33.93 9.04 -3.65
N GLU A 12 -32.85 9.65 -3.19
CA GLU A 12 -32.00 10.47 -4.05
C GLU A 12 -31.34 9.63 -5.15
N SER A 13 -31.12 10.26 -6.31
CA SER A 13 -30.42 9.65 -7.44
C SER A 13 -28.94 9.46 -7.11
N ASP A 14 -28.37 8.34 -7.53
CA ASP A 14 -26.93 8.05 -7.44
C ASP A 14 -26.13 8.73 -8.59
N LEU A 15 -26.81 9.37 -9.55
CA LEU A 15 -26.19 10.01 -10.71
C LEU A 15 -25.71 11.43 -10.38
N TYR A 16 -24.57 11.82 -10.93
CA TYR A 16 -24.11 13.21 -10.88
C TYR A 16 -24.85 14.07 -11.91
N GLU A 17 -25.10 15.34 -11.58
CA GLU A 17 -25.85 16.29 -12.42
C GLU A 17 -25.23 16.54 -13.80
N GLU A 18 -23.91 16.36 -13.91
CA GLU A 18 -23.15 16.58 -15.14
C GLU A 18 -23.22 15.40 -16.13
N ILE A 19 -23.75 14.25 -15.73
CA ILE A 19 -23.80 13.07 -16.59
C ILE A 19 -24.92 13.23 -17.62
N THR A 20 -24.55 13.02 -18.88
CA THR A 20 -25.47 13.17 -20.02
C THR A 20 -25.66 11.86 -20.76
N ILE A 21 -26.86 11.65 -21.29
CA ILE A 21 -27.26 10.43 -22.01
C ILE A 21 -27.94 10.78 -23.33
N ASN A 22 -27.57 10.06 -24.40
CA ASN A 22 -28.19 10.24 -25.71
C ASN A 22 -29.64 9.74 -25.72
N LYS A 23 -30.52 10.41 -26.50
CA LYS A 23 -31.94 10.03 -26.69
C LYS A 23 -32.15 8.52 -26.85
N SER A 24 -31.45 7.90 -27.79
CA SER A 24 -31.62 6.48 -28.10
C SER A 24 -31.23 5.57 -26.93
N LYS A 25 -30.23 5.96 -26.13
CA LYS A 25 -29.82 5.24 -24.92
C LYS A 25 -30.83 5.46 -23.79
N ALA A 26 -31.32 6.68 -23.58
CA ALA A 26 -32.36 7.00 -22.59
C ALA A 26 -33.61 6.12 -22.79
N LEU A 27 -34.15 6.10 -24.02
CA LEU A 27 -35.30 5.27 -24.38
C LEU A 27 -35.03 3.78 -24.15
N ALA A 28 -33.87 3.28 -24.58
CA ALA A 28 -33.54 1.86 -24.50
C ALA A 28 -33.21 1.38 -23.08
N GLN A 29 -32.46 2.14 -22.29
CA GLN A 29 -31.99 1.77 -20.96
C GLN A 29 -33.08 1.98 -19.91
N TYR A 30 -33.72 3.16 -19.90
CA TYR A 30 -34.78 3.52 -18.93
C TYR A 30 -36.18 3.06 -19.36
N LYS A 31 -36.28 2.39 -20.51
CA LYS A 31 -37.55 1.84 -21.03
C LYS A 31 -38.63 2.91 -21.19
N LEU A 32 -38.22 4.11 -21.57
CA LEU A 32 -39.09 5.25 -21.83
C LEU A 32 -39.59 5.23 -23.28
N ARG A 33 -40.64 6.00 -23.54
CA ARG A 33 -41.17 6.36 -24.86
C ARG A 33 -40.77 7.80 -25.14
N GLU A 34 -40.81 8.20 -26.41
CA GLU A 34 -40.42 9.56 -26.81
C GLU A 34 -41.23 10.63 -26.08
N LYS A 35 -42.55 10.41 -25.90
CA LYS A 35 -43.43 11.31 -25.16
C LYS A 35 -43.04 11.53 -23.70
N ASP A 36 -42.35 10.57 -23.08
CA ASP A 36 -41.91 10.77 -21.69
C ASP A 36 -40.75 11.76 -21.63
N LEU A 37 -39.98 11.95 -22.71
CA LEU A 37 -38.88 12.90 -22.76
C LEU A 37 -39.36 14.33 -23.08
N ASP A 38 -40.64 14.51 -23.39
CA ASP A 38 -41.19 15.83 -23.68
C ASP A 38 -41.09 16.72 -22.43
N GLY A 39 -40.55 17.92 -22.61
CA GLY A 39 -40.33 18.90 -21.55
C GLY A 39 -39.02 18.75 -20.78
N LEU A 40 -38.18 17.76 -21.09
CA LEU A 40 -36.83 17.68 -20.54
C LEU A 40 -35.87 18.58 -21.33
N ASP A 41 -34.97 19.25 -20.62
CA ASP A 41 -33.92 20.06 -21.24
C ASP A 41 -32.89 19.15 -21.91
N PHE A 42 -32.47 19.52 -23.11
CA PHE A 42 -31.44 18.81 -23.85
C PHE A 42 -30.48 19.77 -24.54
N HIS A 43 -29.26 19.29 -24.75
CA HIS A 43 -28.27 19.95 -25.58
C HIS A 43 -28.05 19.13 -26.86
N VAL A 44 -27.80 19.83 -27.96
CA VAL A 44 -27.50 19.19 -29.24
C VAL A 44 -25.98 19.07 -29.37
N GLY A 45 -25.49 17.83 -29.29
CA GLY A 45 -24.07 17.49 -29.52
C GLY A 45 -23.86 16.91 -30.92
N LYS A 46 -22.62 16.88 -31.41
CA LYS A 46 -22.25 16.21 -32.66
C LYS A 46 -21.43 14.96 -32.37
N ILE A 47 -21.90 13.79 -32.80
CA ILE A 47 -21.16 12.53 -32.67
C ILE A 47 -20.83 11.99 -34.06
N LEU A 48 -19.62 11.44 -34.21
CA LEU A 48 -19.23 10.69 -35.40
C LEU A 48 -19.90 9.32 -35.39
N ASN A 49 -20.69 9.01 -36.42
CA ASN A 49 -21.23 7.67 -36.59
C ASN A 49 -20.12 6.68 -37.04
N TYR A 50 -20.45 5.39 -37.09
CA TYR A 50 -19.52 4.33 -37.51
C TYR A 50 -19.00 4.47 -38.95
N LYS A 51 -19.62 5.33 -39.77
CA LYS A 51 -19.20 5.66 -41.13
C LYS A 51 -18.44 7.00 -41.22
N GLY A 52 -18.14 7.63 -40.09
CA GLY A 52 -17.42 8.90 -40.03
C GLY A 52 -18.26 10.15 -40.33
N PHE A 53 -19.58 10.04 -40.49
CA PHE A 53 -20.44 11.23 -40.63
C PHE A 53 -20.76 11.82 -39.26
N LYS A 54 -20.69 13.15 -39.15
CA LYS A 54 -21.15 13.90 -37.98
C LYS A 54 -22.67 13.91 -37.98
N VAL A 55 -23.28 13.30 -36.97
CA VAL A 55 -24.73 13.28 -36.77
C VAL A 55 -25.04 14.06 -35.50
N ASP A 56 -26.03 14.94 -35.59
CA ASP A 56 -26.54 15.66 -34.42
C ASP A 56 -27.21 14.66 -33.47
N THR A 57 -26.91 14.78 -32.18
CA THR A 57 -27.44 13.93 -31.13
C THR A 57 -28.04 14.80 -30.03
N TYR A 58 -29.17 14.35 -29.49
CA TYR A 58 -29.82 15.01 -28.36
C TYR A 58 -29.32 14.35 -27.08
N LEU A 59 -28.66 15.14 -26.25
CA LEU A 59 -28.09 14.72 -24.98
C LEU A 59 -28.92 15.32 -23.85
N TYR A 60 -29.46 14.45 -23.00
CA TYR A 60 -30.30 14.80 -21.86
C TYR A 60 -29.48 14.62 -20.58
N LYS A 61 -29.78 15.37 -19.51
CA LYS A 61 -29.23 15.06 -18.19
C LYS A 61 -29.77 13.71 -17.72
N GLU A 62 -28.88 12.78 -17.36
CA GLU A 62 -29.29 11.41 -17.06
C GLU A 62 -30.16 11.34 -15.78
N ILE A 63 -29.92 12.23 -14.82
CA ILE A 63 -30.71 12.33 -13.59
C ILE A 63 -32.19 12.70 -13.85
N GLU A 64 -32.46 13.57 -14.81
CA GLU A 64 -33.82 13.96 -15.17
C GLU A 64 -34.56 12.83 -15.90
N VAL A 65 -33.83 12.13 -16.80
CA VAL A 65 -34.34 10.93 -17.47
C VAL A 65 -34.69 9.84 -16.46
N GLU A 66 -33.87 9.66 -15.42
CA GLU A 66 -34.14 8.71 -14.35
C GLU A 66 -35.38 9.09 -13.54
N ARG A 67 -35.50 10.34 -13.10
CA ARG A 67 -36.69 10.83 -12.38
C ARG A 67 -37.96 10.64 -13.20
N ARG A 68 -37.89 10.89 -14.51
CA ARG A 68 -38.99 10.66 -15.45
C ARG A 68 -39.37 9.19 -15.58
N ALA A 69 -38.39 8.30 -15.50
CA ALA A 69 -38.64 6.86 -15.41
C ALA A 69 -39.33 6.49 -14.09
N TRP A 70 -38.89 7.06 -12.97
CA TRP A 70 -39.54 6.84 -11.67
C TRP A 70 -40.99 7.34 -11.69
N GLU A 71 -41.26 8.54 -12.19
CA GLU A 71 -42.63 9.07 -12.38
C GLU A 71 -43.50 8.10 -13.17
N ARG A 72 -42.98 7.62 -14.31
CA ARG A 72 -43.72 6.73 -15.21
C ARG A 72 -44.04 5.38 -14.58
N TYR A 73 -43.13 4.83 -13.77
CA TYR A 73 -43.27 3.48 -13.20
C TYR A 73 -43.80 3.47 -11.77
N GLY A 74 -44.03 4.65 -11.15
CA GLY A 74 -44.60 4.76 -9.80
C GLY A 74 -43.55 4.70 -8.69
N GLY A 75 -42.34 5.19 -8.95
CA GLY A 75 -41.23 5.28 -8.00
C GLY A 75 -40.00 4.45 -8.39
N PRO A 76 -38.88 4.63 -7.68
CA PRO A 76 -37.61 3.94 -7.96
C PRO A 76 -37.71 2.42 -7.80
N GLU A 77 -38.41 1.92 -6.77
CA GLU A 77 -38.56 0.48 -6.52
C GLU A 77 -39.39 -0.20 -7.60
N ALA A 78 -40.47 0.46 -8.04
CA ALA A 78 -41.32 -0.04 -9.11
C ALA A 78 -40.58 -0.05 -10.45
N PHE A 79 -39.75 0.97 -10.71
CA PHE A 79 -38.88 0.99 -11.88
C PHE A 79 -37.85 -0.15 -11.86
N GLU A 80 -37.20 -0.40 -10.72
CA GLU A 80 -36.28 -1.52 -10.55
C GLU A 80 -36.95 -2.88 -10.79
N ALA A 81 -38.16 -3.08 -10.26
CA ALA A 81 -38.94 -4.29 -10.49
C ALA A 81 -39.24 -4.50 -11.99
N VAL A 82 -39.56 -3.42 -12.71
CA VAL A 82 -39.77 -3.47 -14.17
C VAL A 82 -38.49 -3.82 -14.92
N LEU A 83 -37.35 -3.25 -14.55
CA LEU A 83 -36.05 -3.59 -15.15
C LEU A 83 -35.70 -5.06 -14.90
N GLN A 84 -35.89 -5.54 -13.67
CA GLN A 84 -35.63 -6.90 -13.26
C GLN A 84 -36.49 -7.91 -14.03
N LYS A 85 -37.80 -7.64 -14.15
CA LYS A 85 -38.72 -8.45 -14.97
C LYS A 85 -38.28 -8.51 -16.44
N LYS A 86 -37.98 -7.36 -17.05
CA LYS A 86 -37.52 -7.31 -18.45
C LYS A 86 -36.18 -8.01 -18.67
N HIS A 87 -35.31 -8.00 -17.67
CA HIS A 87 -34.05 -8.73 -17.70
C HIS A 87 -34.28 -10.24 -17.66
N GLU A 88 -35.20 -10.73 -16.83
CA GLU A 88 -35.59 -12.15 -16.77
C GLU A 88 -36.23 -12.61 -18.09
N GLU A 89 -37.17 -11.83 -18.63
CA GLU A 89 -37.76 -12.08 -19.96
C GLU A 89 -36.69 -12.12 -21.06
N HIS A 90 -35.64 -11.31 -20.93
CA HIS A 90 -34.51 -11.32 -21.86
C HIS A 90 -33.66 -12.59 -21.73
N GLN A 91 -33.42 -13.06 -20.51
CA GLN A 91 -32.68 -14.29 -20.25
C GLN A 91 -33.42 -15.55 -20.70
N GLN A 92 -34.76 -15.53 -20.69
CA GLN A 92 -35.59 -16.64 -21.17
C GLN A 92 -35.58 -16.79 -22.69
N LYS A 93 -35.16 -15.78 -23.45
CA LYS A 93 -35.12 -15.86 -24.92
C LYS A 93 -33.99 -16.79 -25.36
N PRO A 94 -34.24 -17.80 -26.21
CA PRO A 94 -33.19 -18.64 -26.75
C PRO A 94 -32.29 -17.79 -27.66
N ARG A 95 -31.03 -17.60 -27.25
CA ARG A 95 -29.98 -16.84 -27.96
C ARG A 95 -30.34 -15.35 -28.20
N PRO A 96 -30.32 -14.49 -27.17
CA PRO A 96 -30.55 -13.07 -27.35
C PRO A 96 -29.45 -12.46 -28.23
N ARG A 97 -29.83 -11.82 -29.35
CA ARG A 97 -28.88 -11.21 -30.30
C ARG A 97 -28.14 -10.00 -29.75
N LYS A 98 -28.63 -9.37 -28.68
CA LYS A 98 -28.08 -8.15 -28.08
C LYS A 98 -28.12 -8.28 -26.57
N ASN A 99 -27.12 -7.76 -25.86
CA ASN A 99 -27.14 -7.70 -24.40
C ASN A 99 -28.29 -6.82 -23.91
N PHE A 100 -28.90 -7.20 -22.79
CA PHE A 100 -29.92 -6.39 -22.13
C PHE A 100 -29.39 -4.99 -21.81
N GLN A 101 -29.99 -3.98 -22.43
CA GLN A 101 -29.64 -2.58 -22.18
C GLN A 101 -30.32 -2.11 -20.89
N GLN A 102 -29.53 -1.72 -19.91
CA GLN A 102 -29.97 -1.09 -18.65
C GLN A 102 -28.91 -0.09 -18.20
N PRO A 103 -29.27 0.93 -17.39
CA PRO A 103 -28.28 1.86 -16.88
C PRO A 103 -27.32 1.14 -15.92
N SER A 104 -26.09 1.64 -15.85
CA SER A 104 -25.01 0.98 -15.12
C SER A 104 -25.29 0.87 -13.63
N GLN A 105 -25.96 1.87 -13.02
CA GLN A 105 -26.34 1.82 -11.61
C GLN A 105 -27.36 0.72 -11.27
N TYR A 106 -28.15 0.27 -12.25
CA TYR A 106 -29.14 -0.81 -12.08
C TYR A 106 -28.62 -2.19 -12.50
N ALA A 107 -27.38 -2.31 -12.97
CA ALA A 107 -26.85 -3.61 -13.40
C ALA A 107 -26.80 -4.59 -12.23
N ARG A 108 -27.46 -5.76 -12.39
CA ARG A 108 -27.62 -6.82 -11.38
C ARG A 108 -26.30 -7.04 -10.63
N GLY A 109 -26.31 -6.70 -9.35
CA GLY A 109 -25.14 -6.73 -8.46
C GLY A 109 -24.65 -5.36 -7.99
N ALA A 110 -25.01 -4.23 -8.60
CA ALA A 110 -24.67 -2.90 -8.07
C ALA A 110 -25.44 -2.58 -6.76
N LEU A 111 -26.72 -2.93 -6.69
CA LEU A 111 -27.55 -2.79 -5.48
C LEU A 111 -27.20 -3.80 -4.38
N LYS A 112 -27.02 -5.08 -4.71
CA LYS A 112 -26.52 -6.09 -3.75
C LYS A 112 -25.08 -5.83 -3.28
N ARG A 113 -24.26 -5.14 -4.10
CA ARG A 113 -22.94 -4.67 -3.65
C ARG A 113 -23.05 -3.45 -2.73
N LYS A 114 -24.09 -2.63 -2.73
CA LYS A 114 -24.09 -1.41 -1.89
C LYS A 114 -24.61 -1.60 -0.45
N LEU A 115 -25.45 -2.60 -0.16
CA LEU A 115 -25.82 -2.93 1.23
C LEU A 115 -24.76 -3.80 1.96
N GLY A 116 -23.83 -4.44 1.23
CA GLY A 116 -22.75 -5.26 1.81
C GLY A 116 -21.32 -4.85 1.43
N ALA A 117 -21.15 -3.93 0.48
CA ALA A 117 -19.85 -3.39 0.07
C ALA A 117 -19.94 -1.86 -0.01
N ARG A 118 -19.83 -1.23 1.16
CA ARG A 118 -19.02 -0.03 1.27
C ARG A 118 -17.68 -0.31 0.58
N LYS A 119 -17.56 0.05 -0.70
CA LYS A 119 -16.31 0.11 -1.44
C LYS A 119 -15.53 1.37 -1.01
N ALA A 120 -15.46 1.57 0.29
CA ALA A 120 -14.66 2.56 0.99
C ALA A 120 -13.72 1.79 1.93
N ALA A 121 -12.80 1.05 1.32
CA ALA A 121 -11.53 0.69 1.93
C ALA A 121 -10.59 0.44 0.75
N ARG A 122 -9.70 1.41 0.55
CA ARG A 122 -8.55 1.41 -0.37
C ARG A 122 -8.14 -0.02 -0.75
N THR A 123 -8.32 -0.38 -2.01
CA THR A 123 -7.59 -1.52 -2.56
C THR A 123 -6.12 -1.14 -2.43
N ASP A 124 -5.40 -1.85 -1.57
CA ASP A 124 -3.98 -1.64 -1.35
C ASP A 124 -3.28 -1.54 -2.72
N PRO A 125 -2.54 -0.45 -3.00
CA PRO A 125 -1.99 -0.19 -4.33
C PRO A 125 -1.03 -1.29 -4.79
N TYR A 126 -0.42 -2.03 -3.85
CA TYR A 126 0.55 -3.07 -4.14
C TYR A 126 -0.11 -4.41 -4.51
N ILE A 127 -1.32 -4.68 -4.03
CA ILE A 127 -1.96 -6.00 -4.21
C ILE A 127 -2.56 -6.18 -5.62
N LYS A 128 -2.98 -5.08 -6.26
CA LYS A 128 -3.65 -5.06 -7.59
C LYS A 128 -4.69 -6.20 -7.71
N ARG A 129 -4.42 -7.23 -8.53
CA ARG A 129 -5.30 -8.41 -8.72
C ARG A 129 -4.66 -9.72 -8.25
N SER A 130 -3.48 -9.68 -7.61
CA SER A 130 -2.81 -10.91 -7.15
C SER A 130 -3.46 -11.46 -5.87
N ARG A 131 -3.99 -12.68 -5.97
CA ARG A 131 -4.52 -13.41 -4.81
C ARG A 131 -3.42 -13.77 -3.80
N ALA A 132 -2.20 -14.03 -4.27
CA ALA A 132 -1.10 -14.36 -3.39
C ALA A 132 -0.62 -13.15 -2.58
N LEU A 133 -0.61 -11.95 -3.16
CA LEU A 133 -0.31 -10.72 -2.42
C LEU A 133 -1.36 -10.44 -1.35
N TRP A 134 -2.65 -10.72 -1.60
CA TRP A 134 -3.68 -10.67 -0.56
C TRP A 134 -3.36 -11.60 0.62
N GLN A 135 -2.99 -12.85 0.34
CA GLN A 135 -2.66 -13.83 1.38
C GLN A 135 -1.43 -13.41 2.19
N ILE A 136 -0.39 -12.89 1.53
CA ILE A 136 0.81 -12.41 2.22
C ILE A 136 0.47 -11.21 3.10
N ARG A 137 -0.31 -10.26 2.57
CA ARG A 137 -0.74 -9.06 3.30
C ARG A 137 -1.55 -9.39 4.55
N ASP A 138 -2.47 -10.36 4.46
CA ASP A 138 -3.31 -10.77 5.59
C ASP A 138 -2.53 -11.59 6.63
N ALA A 139 -1.45 -12.27 6.23
CA ALA A 139 -0.59 -13.05 7.13
C ALA A 139 0.51 -12.22 7.80
N MET A 140 0.76 -11.00 7.33
CA MET A 140 1.87 -10.16 7.78
C MET A 140 1.35 -9.01 8.67
N PRO A 141 2.07 -8.64 9.75
CA PRO A 141 1.76 -7.41 10.49
C PRO A 141 1.71 -6.20 9.55
N ARG A 142 0.73 -5.31 9.76
CA ARG A 142 0.46 -4.15 8.88
C ARG A 142 1.72 -3.32 8.63
N TRP A 143 2.46 -2.99 9.68
CA TRP A 143 3.67 -2.18 9.58
C TRP A 143 4.77 -2.89 8.76
N LEU A 144 4.89 -4.22 8.88
CA LEU A 144 5.92 -4.99 8.17
C LEU A 144 5.59 -5.05 6.69
N TRP A 145 4.30 -5.18 6.35
CA TRP A 145 3.83 -5.06 4.97
C TRP A 145 4.17 -3.69 4.37
N ASP A 146 3.89 -2.61 5.10
CA ASP A 146 4.18 -1.25 4.64
C ASP A 146 5.71 -1.03 4.50
N ALA A 147 6.51 -1.50 5.46
CA ALA A 147 7.97 -1.41 5.43
C ALA A 147 8.60 -2.19 4.26
N CYS A 148 8.16 -3.44 4.03
CA CYS A 148 8.64 -4.21 2.88
C CYS A 148 8.29 -3.52 1.55
N ASN A 149 7.06 -3.00 1.41
CA ASN A 149 6.68 -2.35 0.17
C ASN A 149 7.46 -1.04 -0.06
N ALA A 150 7.72 -0.27 1.00
CA ALA A 150 8.58 0.91 0.94
C ALA A 150 10.01 0.56 0.51
N ALA A 151 10.62 -0.48 1.09
CA ALA A 151 11.95 -0.95 0.71
C ALA A 151 12.03 -1.43 -0.76
N LEU A 152 10.97 -2.07 -1.27
CA LEU A 152 10.90 -2.45 -2.69
C LEU A 152 10.66 -1.26 -3.62
N ASP A 153 10.06 -0.18 -3.13
CA ASP A 153 9.79 1.03 -3.93
C ASP A 153 11.04 1.88 -4.15
N VAL A 154 12.03 1.81 -3.25
CA VAL A 154 13.37 2.42 -3.46
C VAL A 154 14.01 1.91 -4.76
N HIS A 155 13.79 0.63 -5.10
CA HIS A 155 14.28 0.02 -6.34
C HIS A 155 13.41 0.32 -7.58
N ASN A 156 12.28 1.01 -7.40
CA ASN A 156 11.39 1.45 -8.47
C ASN A 156 11.52 2.95 -8.78
N THR A 157 12.20 3.71 -7.93
CA THR A 157 12.49 5.13 -8.19
C THR A 157 13.74 5.26 -9.06
N PRO A 158 13.70 6.03 -10.15
CA PRO A 158 14.92 6.33 -10.89
C PRO A 158 15.89 7.11 -9.97
N PRO A 159 17.21 6.89 -10.10
CA PRO A 159 18.18 7.68 -9.35
C PRO A 159 18.01 9.18 -9.69
N PRO A 160 18.29 10.09 -8.74
CA PRO A 160 18.19 11.51 -8.98
C PRO A 160 19.12 11.93 -10.15
N PRO A 161 18.67 12.84 -11.02
CA PRO A 161 19.48 13.30 -12.14
C PRO A 161 20.70 14.05 -11.62
N GLY A 162 21.89 13.45 -11.72
CA GLY A 162 23.15 14.01 -11.24
C GLY A 162 24.08 12.99 -10.62
N ASP A 163 23.54 11.88 -10.10
CA ASP A 163 24.34 10.72 -9.75
C ASP A 163 24.57 9.91 -11.02
N ASP A 164 25.65 10.22 -11.74
CA ASP A 164 26.20 9.39 -12.81
C ASP A 164 26.75 8.09 -12.20
N VAL A 165 25.86 7.30 -11.57
CA VAL A 165 26.14 5.92 -11.22
C VAL A 165 26.45 5.25 -12.54
N GLN A 166 27.73 4.90 -12.73
CA GLN A 166 28.16 4.05 -13.83
C GLN A 166 27.53 2.68 -13.63
N VAL A 167 26.24 2.54 -13.96
CA VAL A 167 25.56 1.25 -14.00
C VAL A 167 26.33 0.45 -15.04
N GLY A 168 27.18 -0.47 -14.55
CA GLY A 168 28.20 -1.17 -15.31
C GLY A 168 27.67 -1.53 -16.67
N ALA A 169 28.26 -0.93 -17.70
CA ALA A 169 27.83 -1.05 -19.08
C ALA A 169 27.86 -2.53 -19.47
N SER A 170 26.72 -3.21 -19.33
CA SER A 170 26.46 -4.48 -19.96
C SER A 170 26.82 -4.30 -21.43
N THR A 171 27.80 -5.06 -21.89
CA THR A 171 28.44 -5.01 -23.20
C THR A 171 27.46 -5.47 -24.28
N SER A 172 26.36 -4.75 -24.43
CA SER A 172 25.36 -4.98 -25.46
C SER A 172 25.86 -4.38 -26.76
N LYS A 173 26.08 -5.29 -27.72
CA LYS A 173 26.52 -5.08 -29.10
C LYS A 173 26.12 -3.72 -29.69
N LYS A 174 27.13 -3.01 -30.23
CA LYS A 174 27.04 -1.79 -31.06
C LYS A 174 25.88 -1.86 -32.07
N GLY A 175 24.73 -1.34 -31.68
CA GLY A 175 23.58 -1.05 -32.54
C GLY A 175 23.23 0.42 -32.40
N LYS A 176 23.13 1.13 -33.53
CA LYS A 176 22.93 2.59 -33.62
C LYS A 176 21.85 3.11 -32.65
N ALA A 177 22.27 3.93 -31.70
CA ALA A 177 21.43 4.57 -30.69
C ALA A 177 20.58 5.70 -31.29
N LYS A 178 19.25 5.57 -31.18
CA LYS A 178 18.29 6.69 -31.19
C LYS A 178 17.08 6.30 -30.33
N GLY A 179 17.20 6.50 -29.03
CA GLY A 179 16.11 6.32 -28.07
C GLY A 179 16.64 6.34 -26.65
N THR A 180 16.22 7.32 -25.86
CA THR A 180 16.41 7.32 -24.41
C THR A 180 15.79 6.04 -23.85
N ALA A 181 16.60 5.14 -23.29
CA ALA A 181 16.09 3.93 -22.67
C ALA A 181 15.16 4.33 -21.52
N LYS A 182 13.88 3.96 -21.61
CA LYS A 182 12.91 4.24 -20.55
C LYS A 182 13.29 3.38 -19.33
N PHE A 183 13.51 4.03 -18.18
CA PHE A 183 13.67 3.34 -16.90
C PHE A 183 12.48 2.40 -16.68
N LYS A 184 12.77 1.15 -16.34
CA LYS A 184 11.75 0.13 -16.07
C LYS A 184 11.81 -0.22 -14.58
N PRO A 185 10.77 0.10 -13.79
CA PRO A 185 10.78 -0.22 -12.37
C PRO A 185 10.92 -1.73 -12.16
N LEU A 186 11.76 -2.13 -11.22
CA LEU A 186 12.17 -3.52 -11.06
C LEU A 186 11.03 -4.41 -10.51
N PHE A 187 10.19 -3.86 -9.63
CA PHE A 187 9.11 -4.53 -8.90
C PHE A 187 7.69 -4.04 -9.27
N ASP A 188 7.50 -3.41 -10.44
CA ASP A 188 6.15 -3.00 -10.90
C ASP A 188 5.27 -4.20 -11.28
N THR A 189 5.87 -5.34 -11.63
CA THR A 189 5.11 -6.57 -11.88
C THR A 189 4.75 -7.25 -10.57
N ASP A 190 3.46 -7.58 -10.40
CA ASP A 190 2.93 -8.31 -9.24
C ASP A 190 3.76 -9.57 -8.92
N LYS A 191 4.26 -10.29 -9.94
CA LYS A 191 5.04 -11.52 -9.76
C LYS A 191 6.38 -11.32 -9.05
N LYS A 192 7.13 -10.26 -9.39
CA LYS A 192 8.45 -10.00 -8.77
C LYS A 192 8.28 -9.51 -7.33
N ARG A 193 7.33 -8.60 -7.12
CA ARG A 193 6.96 -8.12 -5.78
C ARG A 193 6.46 -9.28 -4.90
N GLU A 194 5.62 -10.15 -5.44
CA GLU A 194 5.16 -11.37 -4.78
C GLU A 194 6.32 -12.30 -4.40
N ALA A 195 7.27 -12.53 -5.30
CA ALA A 195 8.45 -13.34 -5.01
C ALA A 195 9.30 -12.74 -3.88
N ALA A 196 9.57 -11.43 -3.93
CA ALA A 196 10.31 -10.74 -2.88
C ALA A 196 9.57 -10.79 -1.52
N LEU A 197 8.26 -10.51 -1.50
CA LEU A 197 7.47 -10.54 -0.27
C LEU A 197 7.31 -11.94 0.33
N ARG A 198 7.33 -13.00 -0.50
CA ARG A 198 7.42 -14.38 0.01
C ARG A 198 8.73 -14.63 0.75
N LEU A 199 9.84 -14.04 0.29
CA LEU A 199 11.12 -14.14 1.00
C LEU A 199 11.07 -13.37 2.33
N ALA A 200 10.42 -12.20 2.39
CA ALA A 200 10.23 -11.46 3.64
C ALA A 200 9.49 -12.30 4.68
N PHE A 201 8.44 -13.00 4.26
CA PHE A 201 7.67 -13.88 5.13
C PHE A 201 8.49 -15.08 5.66
N ALA A 202 9.59 -15.42 5.01
CA ALA A 202 10.50 -16.47 5.45
C ALA A 202 11.55 -16.00 6.48
N LEU A 203 11.64 -14.69 6.76
CA LEU A 203 12.55 -14.16 7.78
C LEU A 203 12.23 -14.81 9.14
N PRO A 204 13.25 -15.23 9.91
CA PRO A 204 13.04 -15.85 11.22
C PRO A 204 12.13 -15.02 12.13
N MET A 205 12.30 -13.70 12.12
CA MET A 205 11.55 -12.75 12.94
C MET A 205 10.09 -12.57 12.52
N ALA A 206 9.77 -12.81 11.25
CA ALA A 206 8.37 -12.89 10.80
C ALA A 206 7.67 -14.13 11.36
N ARG A 207 8.42 -15.19 11.71
CA ARG A 207 7.87 -16.44 12.25
C ARG A 207 7.75 -16.45 13.77
N THR A 208 8.63 -15.76 14.50
CA THR A 208 8.65 -15.78 15.98
C THR A 208 7.59 -14.87 16.61
N ASN A 209 6.65 -14.31 15.84
CA ASN A 209 5.71 -13.27 16.27
C ASN A 209 6.38 -12.02 16.86
N ALA A 210 7.71 -11.88 16.85
CA ALA A 210 8.40 -10.73 17.41
C ALA A 210 7.91 -9.44 16.74
N TYR A 211 7.82 -9.45 15.42
CA TYR A 211 7.26 -8.36 14.62
C TYR A 211 5.77 -8.09 14.87
N ALA A 212 4.98 -9.09 15.24
CA ALA A 212 3.54 -8.92 15.49
C ALA A 212 3.27 -8.12 16.78
N THR A 213 4.24 -8.06 17.69
CA THR A 213 4.11 -7.33 18.97
C THR A 213 4.42 -5.85 18.88
N ARG A 214 4.74 -5.31 17.69
CA ARG A 214 5.01 -3.87 17.53
C ARG A 214 3.80 -3.06 18.00
N PRO A 215 3.96 -2.16 18.99
CA PRO A 215 2.90 -1.22 19.33
C PRO A 215 2.56 -0.43 18.06
N ILE A 216 1.32 -0.54 17.59
CA ILE A 216 0.87 0.23 16.43
C ILE A 216 0.67 1.66 16.93
N PRO A 217 1.44 2.65 16.44
CA PRO A 217 1.11 4.04 16.71
C PRO A 217 -0.23 4.31 16.02
N ASP A 218 -1.30 4.46 16.78
CA ASP A 218 -2.59 4.83 16.22
C ASP A 218 -2.45 6.26 15.68
N PRO A 219 -2.64 6.49 14.36
CA PRO A 219 -2.46 7.81 13.77
C PRO A 219 -3.47 8.87 14.26
N GLY A 220 -4.49 8.48 15.04
CA GLY A 220 -5.50 9.38 15.60
C GLY A 220 -5.53 9.49 17.12
N ASP A 221 -5.01 8.49 17.83
CA ASP A 221 -5.01 8.46 19.29
C ASP A 221 -3.58 8.54 19.82
N SER A 222 -3.26 9.63 20.54
CA SER A 222 -2.17 9.60 21.50
C SER A 222 -2.48 8.47 22.48
N ALA A 223 -1.89 7.29 22.26
CA ALA A 223 -2.31 6.03 22.85
C ALA A 223 -2.59 6.18 24.36
N PRO A 224 -3.84 6.03 24.83
CA PRO A 224 -4.26 6.39 26.19
C PRO A 224 -3.71 5.48 27.31
N GLY A 225 -2.66 4.69 27.04
CA GLY A 225 -1.92 3.90 28.03
C GLY A 225 -0.40 3.97 27.89
N ALA A 226 0.13 4.35 26.72
CA ALA A 226 1.58 4.45 26.52
C ALA A 226 2.16 5.72 27.15
N GLY A 227 1.39 6.82 27.16
CA GLY A 227 1.88 8.13 27.59
C GLY A 227 2.29 8.20 29.07
N ALA A 228 1.59 7.50 29.97
CA ALA A 228 1.89 7.57 31.40
C ALA A 228 3.17 6.80 31.77
N ALA A 229 3.35 5.59 31.22
CA ALA A 229 4.57 4.80 31.45
C ALA A 229 5.79 5.44 30.78
N GLN A 230 5.64 5.97 29.55
CA GLN A 230 6.72 6.63 28.81
C GLN A 230 7.12 8.00 29.36
N SER A 231 6.35 8.57 30.30
CA SER A 231 6.70 9.82 31.00
C SER A 231 7.53 9.61 32.27
N SER A 232 7.95 8.37 32.58
CA SER A 232 8.81 8.12 33.72
C SER A 232 10.23 8.63 33.47
N PRO A 233 10.97 9.01 34.53
CA PRO A 233 12.36 9.48 34.38
C PRO A 233 13.28 8.44 33.72
N GLU A 234 13.02 7.14 33.92
CA GLU A 234 13.77 6.06 33.28
C GLU A 234 13.55 6.02 31.76
N TRP A 235 12.31 6.25 31.30
CA TRP A 235 12.02 6.37 29.87
C TRP A 235 12.64 7.63 29.28
N CYS A 236 12.59 8.76 29.98
CA CYS A 236 13.28 9.98 29.55
C CYS A 236 14.79 9.73 29.38
N CYS A 237 15.42 9.04 30.32
CA CYS A 237 16.83 8.67 30.24
C CYS A 237 17.11 7.76 29.03
N LEU A 238 16.27 6.75 28.77
CA LEU A 238 16.39 5.92 27.58
C LEU A 238 16.29 6.73 26.30
N PHE A 239 15.32 7.64 26.19
CA PHE A 239 15.16 8.47 25.00
C PHE A 239 16.28 9.50 24.83
N GLU A 240 16.84 10.03 25.92
CA GLU A 240 18.02 10.90 25.87
C GLU A 240 19.23 10.16 25.29
N VAL A 241 19.49 8.93 25.74
CA VAL A 241 20.54 8.08 25.17
C VAL A 241 20.26 7.77 23.69
N LEU A 242 19.02 7.40 23.35
CA LEU A 242 18.63 7.09 21.97
C LEU A 242 18.68 8.29 21.03
N ASP A 243 18.42 9.51 21.49
CA ASP A 243 18.54 10.72 20.65
C ASP A 243 20.00 10.98 20.26
N GLY A 244 20.92 10.68 21.19
CA GLY A 244 22.37 10.66 20.99
C GLY A 244 22.89 9.48 20.15
N ALA A 245 22.02 8.62 19.60
CA ALA A 245 22.43 7.46 18.83
C ALA A 245 23.35 7.83 17.64
N PRO A 246 24.54 7.22 17.54
CA PRO A 246 25.46 7.40 16.41
C PRO A 246 24.80 7.05 15.08
N ARG A 247 25.08 7.87 14.05
CA ARG A 247 24.59 7.72 12.67
C ARG A 247 25.68 7.15 11.78
N LEU A 248 25.30 6.38 10.76
CA LEU A 248 26.25 6.00 9.71
C LEU A 248 26.89 7.24 9.06
N PRO A 249 28.20 7.19 8.77
CA PRO A 249 28.88 8.26 8.05
C PRO A 249 28.30 8.38 6.63
N ALA A 250 28.32 9.60 6.08
CA ALA A 250 27.83 9.87 4.73
C ALA A 250 28.64 9.13 3.66
N ALA A 251 29.94 8.94 3.88
CA ALA A 251 30.81 8.19 2.99
C ALA A 251 31.20 6.83 3.58
N LEU A 252 31.04 5.79 2.78
CA LEU A 252 31.37 4.42 3.18
C LEU A 252 32.88 4.24 3.39
N GLY A 253 33.23 3.64 4.51
CA GLY A 253 34.61 3.41 4.94
C GLY A 253 35.20 4.53 5.79
N GLU A 254 34.46 5.61 6.03
CA GLU A 254 34.86 6.61 7.04
C GLU A 254 34.58 6.11 8.45
N GLN A 255 35.40 6.57 9.40
CA GLN A 255 35.19 6.32 10.82
C GLN A 255 34.16 7.32 11.35
N GLY A 256 33.04 6.81 11.90
CA GLY A 256 32.04 7.62 12.58
C GLY A 256 32.32 7.76 14.07
N GLU A 257 32.02 8.92 14.65
CA GLU A 257 32.02 9.09 16.12
C GLU A 257 30.93 8.21 16.73
N GLY A 258 31.26 7.49 17.81
CA GLY A 258 30.34 6.54 18.44
C GLY A 258 30.17 5.21 17.70
N LEU A 259 30.92 4.97 16.62
CA LEU A 259 30.84 3.74 15.81
C LEU A 259 32.16 2.97 15.80
N THR A 260 32.06 1.64 15.88
CA THR A 260 33.15 0.74 15.51
C THR A 260 32.95 0.32 14.05
N MET A 261 34.03 0.41 13.27
CA MET A 261 34.06 -0.03 11.87
C MET A 261 34.98 -1.24 11.74
N GLN A 262 34.47 -2.33 11.18
CA GLN A 262 35.27 -3.50 10.80
C GLN A 262 35.26 -3.64 9.28
N VAL A 263 36.42 -3.91 8.70
CA VAL A 263 36.54 -4.21 7.27
C VAL A 263 36.38 -5.73 7.10
N ALA A 264 35.25 -6.17 6.55
CA ALA A 264 35.09 -7.54 6.12
C ALA A 264 35.76 -7.69 4.75
N GLY A 265 36.82 -8.50 4.69
CA GLY A 265 37.53 -8.76 3.45
C GLY A 265 36.59 -9.34 2.38
N GLY A 266 36.44 -8.64 1.26
CA GLY A 266 35.70 -9.18 0.13
C GLY A 266 36.52 -10.22 -0.63
N THR A 267 35.83 -11.19 -1.22
CA THR A 267 36.44 -12.23 -2.06
C THR A 267 36.89 -11.71 -3.43
N GLN A 268 36.45 -10.51 -3.83
CA GLN A 268 36.81 -9.87 -5.09
C GLN A 268 37.70 -8.66 -4.87
N ALA A 269 38.76 -8.54 -5.68
CA ALA A 269 39.67 -7.40 -5.67
C ALA A 269 38.89 -6.09 -5.91
N GLY A 270 38.86 -5.23 -4.90
CA GLY A 270 38.18 -3.92 -4.95
C GLY A 270 36.82 -3.84 -4.26
N SER A 271 36.24 -4.96 -3.80
CA SER A 271 35.00 -4.95 -3.01
C SER A 271 35.34 -5.05 -1.52
N ALA A 272 35.49 -3.91 -0.84
CA ALA A 272 35.53 -3.90 0.62
C ALA A 272 34.09 -3.78 1.14
N THR A 273 33.71 -4.67 2.07
CA THR A 273 32.46 -4.53 2.81
C THR A 273 32.79 -3.95 4.18
N TYR A 274 32.09 -2.90 4.57
CA TYR A 274 32.25 -2.28 5.87
C TYR A 274 31.12 -2.74 6.78
N LEU A 275 31.50 -3.11 7.99
CA LEU A 275 30.60 -3.48 9.06
C LEU A 275 30.63 -2.37 10.09
N TYR A 276 29.48 -1.73 10.33
CA TYR A 276 29.34 -0.72 11.35
C TYR A 276 28.50 -1.26 12.52
N GLU A 277 28.94 -0.95 13.74
CA GLU A 277 28.24 -1.21 14.99
C GLU A 277 28.35 0.04 15.88
N TRP A 278 27.38 0.24 16.77
CA TRP A 278 27.56 1.21 17.86
C TRP A 278 28.73 0.77 18.74
N ASP A 279 29.54 1.72 19.17
CA ASP A 279 30.70 1.40 19.99
C ASP A 279 30.30 0.93 21.40
N ALA A 280 31.27 0.32 22.09
CA ALA A 280 31.03 -0.23 23.43
C ALA A 280 30.58 0.85 24.43
N SER A 281 31.07 2.09 24.30
CA SER A 281 30.74 3.16 25.24
C SER A 281 29.29 3.60 25.13
N TYR A 282 28.77 3.71 23.90
CA TYR A 282 27.36 3.99 23.67
C TYR A 282 26.47 2.81 24.10
N LEU A 283 26.90 1.58 23.80
CA LEU A 283 26.15 0.38 24.17
C LEU A 283 26.03 0.22 25.68
N ASP A 284 27.07 0.56 26.46
CA ASP A 284 27.02 0.55 27.92
C ASP A 284 25.99 1.57 28.46
N GLN A 285 25.95 2.79 27.90
CA GLN A 285 24.97 3.81 28.27
C GLN A 285 23.54 3.37 27.94
N LEU A 286 23.33 2.81 26.74
CA LEU A 286 22.04 2.29 26.32
C LEU A 286 21.60 1.12 27.20
N HIS A 287 22.53 0.23 27.54
CA HIS A 287 22.30 -0.88 28.44
C HIS A 287 21.81 -0.42 29.82
N ASP A 288 22.48 0.57 30.40
CA ASP A 288 22.13 1.09 31.72
C ASP A 288 20.75 1.73 31.72
N ALA A 289 20.42 2.49 30.67
CA ALA A 289 19.10 3.09 30.50
C ALA A 289 18.00 2.04 30.31
N LEU A 290 18.22 1.03 29.47
CA LEU A 290 17.31 -0.09 29.30
C LEU A 290 17.08 -0.85 30.61
N SER A 291 18.16 -1.11 31.34
CA SER A 291 18.12 -1.77 32.65
C SER A 291 17.34 -0.95 33.68
N ALA A 292 17.40 0.39 33.63
CA ALA A 292 16.58 1.26 34.46
C ALA A 292 15.09 1.12 34.12
N VAL A 293 14.73 1.15 32.83
CA VAL A 293 13.34 0.95 32.38
C VAL A 293 12.80 -0.42 32.80
N VAL A 294 13.58 -1.48 32.62
CA VAL A 294 13.19 -2.84 33.03
C VAL A 294 13.00 -2.93 34.54
N ARG A 295 13.87 -2.32 35.35
CA ARG A 295 13.71 -2.34 36.82
C ARG A 295 12.49 -1.57 37.29
N ALA A 296 12.21 -0.41 36.70
CA ALA A 296 11.09 0.44 37.10
C ALA A 296 9.73 -0.10 36.61
N HIS A 297 9.69 -0.71 35.42
CA HIS A 297 8.44 -1.07 34.73
C HIS A 297 8.27 -2.59 34.48
N GLY A 298 9.26 -3.41 34.83
CA GLY A 298 9.30 -4.85 34.51
C GLY A 298 8.54 -5.77 35.47
N GLY A 299 7.65 -5.24 36.32
CA GLY A 299 6.79 -6.04 37.21
C GLY A 299 5.89 -7.04 36.47
N GLY A 300 5.67 -6.83 35.16
CA GLY A 300 5.30 -7.87 34.21
C GLY A 300 6.33 -7.92 33.09
N LEU A 301 7.09 -9.02 32.98
CA LEU A 301 8.27 -9.18 32.12
C LEU A 301 8.09 -8.79 30.62
N GLN A 302 6.86 -8.60 30.14
CA GLN A 302 6.59 -8.41 28.72
C GLN A 302 6.36 -6.97 28.29
N GLU A 303 5.70 -6.10 29.07
CA GLU A 303 5.23 -4.81 28.54
C GLU A 303 6.35 -3.76 28.44
N GLY A 304 7.04 -3.46 29.54
CA GLY A 304 8.11 -2.44 29.54
C GLY A 304 9.29 -2.82 28.64
N TRP A 305 9.68 -4.11 28.66
CA TRP A 305 10.79 -4.61 27.84
C TRP A 305 10.45 -4.67 26.35
N ALA A 306 9.25 -5.12 25.97
CA ALA A 306 8.87 -5.17 24.56
C ALA A 306 8.83 -3.77 23.95
N ALA A 307 8.24 -2.80 24.64
CA ALA A 307 8.21 -1.41 24.18
C ALA A 307 9.63 -0.82 24.04
N ALA A 308 10.50 -1.07 25.02
CA ALA A 308 11.87 -0.54 25.00
C ALA A 308 12.69 -1.11 23.83
N LYS A 309 12.57 -2.42 23.56
CA LYS A 309 13.20 -3.04 22.38
C LYS A 309 12.74 -2.43 21.06
N TRP A 310 11.45 -2.10 20.94
CA TRP A 310 10.92 -1.44 19.75
C TRP A 310 11.46 -0.03 19.58
N ALA A 311 11.61 0.73 20.67
CA ALA A 311 12.26 2.05 20.62
C ALA A 311 13.71 1.95 20.12
N VAL A 312 14.48 0.98 20.64
CA VAL A 312 15.85 0.72 20.17
C VAL A 312 15.87 0.28 18.71
N TYR A 313 14.97 -0.62 18.30
CA TYR A 313 14.84 -1.07 16.92
C TYR A 313 14.57 0.10 15.97
N ASP A 314 13.61 0.97 16.30
CA ASP A 314 13.22 2.08 15.43
C ASP A 314 14.38 3.08 15.27
N VAL A 315 15.10 3.39 16.35
CA VAL A 315 16.27 4.28 16.31
C VAL A 315 17.43 3.63 15.56
N PHE A 316 17.69 2.34 15.78
CA PHE A 316 18.74 1.63 15.03
C PHE A 316 18.40 1.57 13.53
N ALA A 317 17.14 1.28 13.18
CA ALA A 317 16.66 1.24 11.80
C ALA A 317 16.78 2.60 11.10
N GLU A 318 16.52 3.71 11.81
CA GLU A 318 16.67 5.08 11.28
C GLU A 318 18.14 5.48 11.11
N ARG A 319 18.99 5.19 12.12
CA ARG A 319 20.35 5.74 12.21
C ARG A 319 21.40 4.87 11.54
N MET A 320 21.15 3.56 11.47
CA MET A 320 22.07 2.56 10.97
C MET A 320 21.52 1.89 9.71
N SER A 321 20.70 0.86 9.87
CA SER A 321 19.98 0.22 8.78
C SER A 321 18.86 -0.64 9.36
N GLY A 322 17.69 -0.60 8.71
CA GLY A 322 16.52 -1.38 9.09
C GLY A 322 16.26 -2.53 8.11
N LEU A 323 14.98 -2.82 7.91
CA LEU A 323 14.54 -3.79 6.93
C LEU A 323 14.79 -3.29 5.51
N GLU A 324 15.66 -3.99 4.78
CA GLU A 324 16.04 -3.65 3.41
C GLU A 324 16.00 -4.89 2.50
N PHE A 325 15.85 -4.64 1.19
CA PHE A 325 15.95 -5.69 0.17
C PHE A 325 17.24 -5.51 -0.63
N VAL A 326 18.19 -6.41 -0.42
CA VAL A 326 19.49 -6.39 -1.10
C VAL A 326 19.39 -7.20 -2.39
N LEU A 327 19.58 -6.54 -3.53
CA LEU A 327 19.56 -7.20 -4.84
C LEU A 327 20.82 -8.06 -5.03
N SER A 328 20.63 -9.30 -5.45
CA SER A 328 21.72 -10.18 -5.89
C SER A 328 22.00 -10.05 -7.38
N ASP A 329 21.02 -9.59 -8.17
CA ASP A 329 21.16 -9.38 -9.61
C ASP A 329 20.22 -8.29 -10.17
N ASP A 330 20.41 -7.97 -11.45
CA ASP A 330 19.61 -7.01 -12.23
C ASP A 330 18.20 -7.50 -12.57
N LYS A 331 17.89 -8.77 -12.29
CA LYS A 331 16.59 -9.39 -12.57
C LYS A 331 15.60 -9.17 -11.44
N GLY A 332 16.03 -8.60 -10.32
CA GLY A 332 15.20 -8.41 -9.14
C GLY A 332 15.22 -9.60 -8.19
N ASN A 333 16.19 -10.51 -8.34
CA ASN A 333 16.48 -11.49 -7.30
C ASN A 333 17.28 -10.79 -6.20
N GLY A 334 17.03 -11.20 -4.96
CA GLY A 334 17.65 -10.58 -3.80
C GLY A 334 17.23 -11.27 -2.52
N THR A 335 17.72 -10.74 -1.41
CA THR A 335 17.46 -11.25 -0.07
C THR A 335 17.06 -10.10 0.84
N TRP A 336 16.16 -10.38 1.77
CA TRP A 336 15.86 -9.43 2.85
C TRP A 336 16.94 -9.50 3.92
N THR A 337 17.37 -8.34 4.37
CA THR A 337 18.21 -8.17 5.55
C THR A 337 17.49 -7.22 6.50
N ASP A 338 17.58 -7.49 7.79
CA ASP A 338 17.10 -6.57 8.83
C ASP A 338 18.11 -6.61 9.98
N PRO A 339 19.20 -5.84 9.89
CA PRO A 339 20.17 -5.77 10.96
C PRO A 339 19.53 -5.33 12.29
N ALA A 340 18.56 -4.41 12.25
CA ALA A 340 17.87 -3.95 13.45
C ALA A 340 17.14 -5.09 14.18
N ALA A 341 16.69 -6.14 13.47
CA ALA A 341 15.94 -7.24 14.08
C ALA A 341 16.70 -8.02 15.15
N GLY A 342 18.04 -7.94 15.17
CA GLY A 342 18.86 -8.51 16.25
C GLY A 342 18.46 -7.99 17.63
N TRP A 343 17.99 -6.73 17.72
CA TRP A 343 17.49 -6.11 18.96
C TRP A 343 16.14 -6.66 19.43
N LEU A 344 15.35 -7.23 18.52
CA LEU A 344 14.05 -7.80 18.85
C LEU A 344 14.15 -9.25 19.31
N ALA A 345 15.16 -9.98 18.81
CA ALA A 345 15.41 -11.37 19.15
C ALA A 345 15.70 -11.56 20.65
N GLU A 346 15.29 -12.70 21.21
CA GLU A 346 15.31 -13.02 22.66
C GLU A 346 16.72 -13.05 23.31
N GLY A 347 17.77 -12.75 22.53
CA GLY A 347 19.17 -12.89 22.93
C GLY A 347 19.64 -11.96 24.06
N TYR A 348 19.01 -10.80 24.27
CA TYR A 348 19.50 -9.85 25.28
C TYR A 348 19.14 -10.23 26.71
N ALA A 349 17.92 -10.74 26.94
CA ALA A 349 17.50 -11.18 28.26
C ALA A 349 18.19 -12.50 28.70
N ALA A 350 18.49 -13.39 27.76
CA ALA A 350 19.10 -14.69 28.05
C ALA A 350 20.64 -14.64 28.19
N SER A 351 21.31 -13.71 27.53
CA SER A 351 22.79 -13.59 27.57
C SER A 351 23.31 -12.71 28.71
N GLY A 352 22.42 -12.11 29.52
CA GLY A 352 22.82 -11.15 30.55
C GLY A 352 23.47 -9.90 29.96
N PHE A 353 22.99 -9.45 28.79
CA PHE A 353 23.49 -8.27 28.08
C PHE A 353 24.98 -8.26 27.77
N ARG A 354 25.53 -9.35 27.21
CA ARG A 354 26.92 -9.31 26.70
C ARG A 354 26.96 -8.61 25.34
N CYS A 355 27.86 -7.64 25.20
CA CYS A 355 28.07 -6.84 23.98
C CYS A 355 28.48 -7.65 22.73
N ASP A 356 28.91 -8.90 22.90
CA ASP A 356 29.49 -9.72 21.82
C ASP A 356 28.50 -10.23 20.75
N ALA A 357 27.18 -9.99 20.92
CA ALA A 357 26.12 -10.53 20.07
C ALA A 357 25.38 -9.48 19.22
N MET A 358 26.02 -8.34 18.94
CA MET A 358 25.36 -7.24 18.22
C MET A 358 25.19 -7.51 16.71
N PRO A 359 24.06 -7.08 16.11
CA PRO A 359 23.86 -7.19 14.69
C PRO A 359 24.78 -6.21 13.96
N ARG A 360 25.55 -6.74 13.01
CA ARG A 360 26.45 -5.95 12.16
C ARG A 360 25.71 -5.45 10.93
N VAL A 361 25.79 -4.16 10.63
CA VAL A 361 25.28 -3.63 9.36
C VAL A 361 26.32 -3.81 8.28
N GLN A 362 26.03 -4.63 7.27
CA GLN A 362 26.85 -4.75 6.07
C GLN A 362 26.48 -3.65 5.10
N VAL A 363 27.43 -2.77 4.78
CA VAL A 363 27.24 -1.79 3.71
C VAL A 363 28.15 -2.12 2.54
N PRO A 364 27.61 -2.61 1.41
CA PRO A 364 28.40 -2.88 0.21
C PRO A 364 28.82 -1.56 -0.43
N LYS A 365 30.11 -1.44 -0.78
CA LYS A 365 30.58 -0.32 -1.60
C LYS A 365 30.12 -0.56 -3.05
N SER A 366 29.13 0.19 -3.53
CA SER A 366 28.83 0.25 -4.96
C SER A 366 29.98 0.97 -5.66
N LEU A 367 30.70 0.26 -6.53
CA LEU A 367 31.75 0.80 -7.40
C LEU A 367 31.13 1.52 -8.61
#